data_AF-A0A6V8QQP9-F1
#
_entry.id   AF-A0A6V8QQP9-F1
#
_cell.length_a   1.000
_cell.length_b   1.000
_cell.length_c   1.000
_cell.angle_alpha   90.00
_cell.angle_beta   90.00
_cell.angle_gamma   90.00
#
_symmetry.space_group_name_H-M   'P 1'
#
loop_
_entity.id
_entity.type
_entity.pdbx_description
1 polymer ?
#
loop_
_entity_poly.entity_id
_entity_poly.type
_entity_poly.pdbx_seq_one_letter_code
_entity_poly.pdbx_strand_id
1 'polypeptide(L)'
;MSRRLFNRGGRTAAASTNTSTTAAVISLPDYEPLSFPLSNTARRELIELSNNRGAAPYEAQLKDSIRHLGLSVSDLNERLRRGQDRLATVSERRKEKDTDKTAEEERLEQQMPEFENDVEKLTREAERALRENIDRKAELEDEASILEDLSTTATTNSIAQTRSAAATQSRRRRANEVSSDEEEENAAADEGNEGDQEPVTSIVDTFRELRAKKRAEYNGLSVHQRYGLNNDYVGFKKLWHEAAAGEDGPPLPDASRWFDSNGEPDMTIPSRDAQNGSFDDDEEVAVSRENISLNCPLTLLPMNEPYRSRKCPHVFEKAAILDYLPLRGELQCPQTGCSQVSLSLYLA
;
A
#
# COMPACT_ATOMS: atom_id res chain seq x y z
N MET A 1 26.79 17.86 29.01
CA MET A 1 26.18 19.14 29.42
C MET A 1 27.16 20.28 29.20
N SER A 2 26.90 21.18 28.24
CA SER A 2 27.47 22.53 28.16
C SER A 2 26.59 23.31 27.17
N ARG A 3 25.51 23.90 27.68
CA ARG A 3 25.37 25.31 28.07
C ARG A 3 25.51 26.27 26.87
N ARG A 4 24.34 26.58 26.34
CA ARG A 4 23.96 27.73 25.51
C ARG A 4 24.48 29.03 26.13
N LEU A 5 24.90 29.98 25.29
CA LEU A 5 24.77 31.41 25.57
C LEU A 5 24.34 32.13 24.29
N PHE A 6 23.06 32.51 24.26
CA PHE A 6 22.59 33.67 23.51
C PHE A 6 23.07 34.93 24.24
N ASN A 7 23.51 35.96 23.52
CA ASN A 7 23.31 37.31 24.01
C ASN A 7 22.86 38.24 22.89
N ARG A 8 21.71 38.88 23.15
CA ARG A 8 21.10 39.96 22.38
C ARG A 8 21.87 41.25 22.62
N GLY A 9 22.06 42.03 21.56
CA GLY A 9 22.53 43.41 21.65
C GLY A 9 21.94 44.22 20.50
N GLY A 10 20.67 44.59 20.61
CA GLY A 10 20.10 45.66 19.79
C GLY A 10 20.25 46.99 20.50
N ARG A 11 20.70 48.03 19.77
CA ARG A 11 20.06 49.36 19.70
C ARG A 11 20.85 50.35 18.81
N THR A 12 20.16 50.82 17.77
CA THR A 12 20.07 52.19 17.24
C THR A 12 21.29 52.89 16.63
N ALA A 13 21.36 52.79 15.30
CA ALA A 13 21.41 53.86 14.29
C ALA A 13 22.15 55.18 14.60
N ALA A 14 23.22 55.44 13.83
CA ALA A 14 23.41 56.71 13.13
C ALA A 14 24.45 56.58 11.98
N ALA A 15 24.10 57.15 10.83
CA ALA A 15 24.93 57.51 9.66
C ALA A 15 25.54 56.37 8.81
N SER A 16 24.71 55.77 7.95
CA SER A 16 25.16 55.03 6.77
C SER A 16 25.74 55.98 5.73
N THR A 17 27.06 55.95 5.55
CA THR A 17 27.71 56.41 4.32
C THR A 17 27.84 55.19 3.41
N ASN A 18 27.18 55.25 2.26
CA ASN A 18 27.21 54.22 1.22
C ASN A 18 28.64 53.83 0.87
N THR A 19 29.06 52.65 1.32
CA THR A 19 30.17 51.92 0.72
C THR A 19 29.55 50.65 0.18
N SER A 20 29.42 50.57 -1.14
CA SER A 20 28.98 49.40 -1.86
C SER A 20 30.00 48.29 -1.65
N THR A 21 29.89 47.54 -0.56
CA THR A 21 30.61 46.30 -0.37
C THR A 21 29.91 45.27 -1.24
N THR A 22 30.43 45.04 -2.44
CA THR A 22 30.09 43.89 -3.26
C THR A 22 30.41 42.64 -2.44
N ALA A 23 29.38 42.07 -1.82
CA ALA A 23 29.48 40.73 -1.27
C ALA A 23 29.77 39.81 -2.45
N ALA A 24 31.04 39.43 -2.61
CA ALA A 24 31.45 38.44 -3.58
C ALA A 24 30.71 37.14 -3.20
N VAL A 25 29.66 36.84 -3.95
CA VAL A 25 29.01 35.54 -3.92
C VAL A 25 30.09 34.57 -4.37
N ILE A 26 30.67 33.83 -3.42
CA ILE A 26 31.59 32.74 -3.74
C ILE A 26 30.72 31.66 -4.40
N SER A 27 30.66 31.67 -5.73
CA SER A 27 30.04 30.60 -6.49
C SER A 27 30.88 29.34 -6.30
N LEU A 28 30.23 28.27 -5.84
CA LEU A 28 30.85 26.94 -5.81
C LEU A 28 31.29 26.58 -7.24
N PRO A 29 32.38 25.81 -7.41
CA PRO A 29 32.76 25.30 -8.73
C PRO A 29 31.62 24.47 -9.32
N ASP A 30 31.54 24.45 -10.66
CA ASP A 30 30.59 23.60 -11.36
C ASP A 30 30.85 22.13 -11.02
N TYR A 31 29.78 21.38 -10.79
CA TYR A 31 29.87 19.96 -10.42
C TYR A 31 30.48 19.15 -11.56
N GLU A 32 31.61 18.50 -11.29
CA GLU A 32 32.23 17.56 -12.22
C GLU A 32 31.66 16.14 -12.00
N PRO A 33 31.13 15.48 -13.05
CA PRO A 33 30.55 14.15 -12.93
C PRO A 33 31.61 13.09 -12.63
N LEU A 34 31.16 11.95 -12.09
CA LEU A 34 32.02 10.83 -11.77
C LEU A 34 32.71 10.29 -13.04
N SER A 35 34.02 10.14 -12.96
CA SER A 35 34.87 9.61 -14.04
C SER A 35 35.34 8.17 -13.80
N PHE A 36 35.25 7.67 -12.56
CA PHE A 36 35.70 6.33 -12.20
C PHE A 36 34.58 5.46 -11.62
N PRO A 37 34.51 4.16 -11.98
CA PRO A 37 33.57 3.23 -11.37
C PRO A 37 33.90 3.00 -9.89
N LEU A 38 32.96 2.39 -9.16
CA LEU A 38 33.16 2.08 -7.74
C LEU A 38 34.43 1.26 -7.49
N SER A 39 35.04 1.46 -6.33
CA SER A 39 36.15 0.60 -5.88
C SER A 39 35.64 -0.76 -5.41
N ASN A 40 36.54 -1.76 -5.32
CA ASN A 40 36.22 -3.07 -4.74
C ASN A 40 35.73 -2.94 -3.29
N THR A 41 36.32 -2.04 -2.51
CA THR A 41 35.93 -1.77 -1.12
C THR A 41 34.52 -1.21 -1.06
N ALA A 42 34.21 -0.19 -1.87
CA ALA A 42 32.88 0.43 -1.91
C ALA A 42 31.79 -0.56 -2.35
N ARG A 43 32.08 -1.47 -3.28
CA ARG A 43 31.16 -2.55 -3.66
C ARG A 43 30.87 -3.50 -2.50
N ARG A 44 31.90 -3.90 -1.75
CA ARG A 44 31.72 -4.78 -0.60
C ARG A 44 30.88 -4.11 0.48
N GLU A 45 31.11 -2.82 0.73
CA GLU A 45 30.29 -2.03 1.66
C GLU A 45 28.85 -1.88 1.18
N LEU A 46 28.62 -1.70 -0.14
CA LEU A 46 27.27 -1.69 -0.72
C LEU A 46 26.54 -3.02 -0.56
N ILE A 47 27.24 -4.15 -0.74
CA ILE A 47 26.69 -5.50 -0.47
C ILE A 47 26.40 -5.66 1.03
N GLU A 48 27.28 -5.19 1.90
CA GLU A 48 27.02 -5.24 3.35
C GLU A 48 25.79 -4.41 3.74
N LEU A 49 25.61 -3.26 3.11
CA LEU A 49 24.44 -2.40 3.29
C LEU A 49 23.14 -3.05 2.78
N SER A 50 23.18 -3.72 1.60
CA SER A 50 22.00 -4.41 1.05
C SER A 50 21.56 -5.61 1.89
N ASN A 51 22.44 -6.21 2.68
CA ASN A 51 22.09 -7.25 3.66
C ASN A 51 21.24 -6.72 4.84
N ASN A 52 20.82 -5.46 4.81
CA ASN A 52 19.80 -4.83 5.63
C ASN A 52 19.96 -4.98 7.16
N ARG A 53 21.20 -5.13 7.64
CA ARG A 53 21.49 -5.37 9.06
C ARG A 53 21.14 -4.18 9.96
N GLY A 54 21.06 -2.97 9.40
CA GLY A 54 20.77 -1.74 10.13
C GLY A 54 19.29 -1.45 10.35
N ALA A 55 18.39 -1.90 9.48
CA ALA A 55 16.96 -1.56 9.56
C ALA A 55 16.16 -2.52 10.44
N ALA A 56 16.68 -3.72 10.74
CA ALA A 56 15.96 -4.74 11.51
C ALA A 56 15.43 -4.24 12.88
N PRO A 57 16.17 -3.45 13.69
CA PRO A 57 15.64 -2.89 14.94
C PRO A 57 14.48 -1.93 14.71
N TYR A 58 14.54 -1.14 13.64
CA TYR A 58 13.48 -0.19 13.29
C TYR A 58 12.23 -0.92 12.78
N GLU A 59 12.40 -1.94 11.93
CA GLU A 59 11.31 -2.82 11.49
C GLU A 59 10.62 -3.51 12.67
N ALA A 60 11.40 -4.00 13.66
CA ALA A 60 10.87 -4.57 14.88
C ALA A 60 10.05 -3.56 15.69
N GLN A 61 10.54 -2.32 15.82
CA GLN A 61 9.81 -1.24 16.48
C GLN A 61 8.49 -0.91 15.77
N LEU A 62 8.47 -0.86 14.43
CA LEU A 62 7.24 -0.65 13.67
C LEU A 62 6.21 -1.76 13.95
N LYS A 63 6.65 -3.03 13.98
CA LYS A 63 5.78 -4.17 14.31
C LYS A 63 5.23 -4.07 15.73
N ASP A 64 6.07 -3.71 16.70
CA ASP A 64 5.64 -3.52 18.08
C ASP A 64 4.65 -2.35 18.22
N SER A 65 4.91 -1.23 17.53
CA SER A 65 3.99 -0.09 17.49
C SER A 65 2.62 -0.48 16.95
N ILE A 66 2.57 -1.19 15.81
CA ILE A 66 1.33 -1.72 15.22
C ILE A 66 0.56 -2.59 16.23
N ARG A 67 1.26 -3.52 16.89
CA ARG A 67 0.65 -4.41 17.90
C ARG A 67 0.11 -3.61 19.09
N HIS A 68 0.88 -2.66 19.61
CA HIS A 68 0.47 -1.85 20.75
C HIS A 68 -0.71 -0.92 20.42
N LEU A 69 -0.78 -0.37 19.22
CA LEU A 69 -1.93 0.41 18.76
C LEU A 69 -3.20 -0.44 18.77
N GLY A 70 -3.15 -1.65 18.17
CA GLY A 70 -4.30 -2.56 18.14
C GLY A 70 -4.78 -2.99 19.53
N LEU A 71 -3.85 -3.38 20.42
CA LEU A 71 -4.19 -3.74 21.80
C LEU A 71 -4.79 -2.59 22.59
N SER A 72 -4.28 -1.37 22.41
CA SER A 72 -4.79 -0.19 23.12
C SER A 72 -6.20 0.18 22.66
N VAL A 73 -6.45 0.15 21.35
CA VAL A 73 -7.78 0.38 20.77
C VAL A 73 -8.77 -0.68 21.24
N SER A 74 -8.35 -1.95 21.28
CA SER A 74 -9.17 -3.04 21.78
C SER A 74 -9.56 -2.83 23.26
N ASP A 75 -8.61 -2.54 24.15
CA ASP A 75 -8.90 -2.29 25.57
C ASP A 75 -9.82 -1.08 25.77
N LEU A 76 -9.63 0.01 25.03
CA LEU A 76 -10.47 1.20 25.10
C LEU A 76 -11.93 0.90 24.70
N ASN A 77 -12.13 0.23 23.56
CA ASN A 77 -13.48 -0.08 23.06
C ASN A 77 -14.19 -1.11 23.95
N GLU A 78 -13.47 -2.12 24.46
CA GLU A 78 -14.00 -3.07 25.43
C GLU A 78 -14.49 -2.37 26.71
N ARG A 79 -13.71 -1.41 27.23
CA ARG A 79 -14.10 -0.63 28.41
C ARG A 79 -15.31 0.26 28.15
N LEU A 80 -15.40 0.88 26.98
CA LEU A 80 -16.54 1.69 26.58
C LEU A 80 -17.81 0.84 26.55
N ARG A 81 -17.77 -0.31 25.86
CA ARG A 81 -18.88 -1.26 25.81
C ARG A 81 -19.32 -1.71 27.20
N ARG A 82 -18.39 -2.16 28.04
CA ARG A 82 -18.73 -2.57 29.43
C ARG A 82 -19.39 -1.43 30.23
N GLY A 83 -18.95 -0.19 30.00
CA GLY A 83 -19.55 1.00 30.59
C GLY A 83 -20.99 1.22 30.13
N GLN A 84 -21.23 1.09 28.81
CA GLN A 84 -22.55 1.20 28.19
C GLN A 84 -23.49 0.08 28.66
N ASP A 85 -23.03 -1.17 28.70
CA ASP A 85 -23.81 -2.33 29.18
C ASP A 85 -24.21 -2.16 30.64
N ARG A 86 -23.29 -1.65 31.48
CA ARG A 86 -23.57 -1.37 32.89
C ARG A 86 -24.61 -0.27 33.04
N LEU A 87 -24.49 0.82 32.27
CA LEU A 87 -25.47 1.91 32.28
C LEU A 87 -26.84 1.40 31.81
N ALA A 88 -26.90 0.61 30.74
CA ALA A 88 -28.11 0.00 30.22
C ALA A 88 -28.79 -0.87 31.29
N THR A 89 -28.03 -1.78 31.92
CA THR A 89 -28.53 -2.68 32.98
C THR A 89 -29.09 -1.92 34.17
N VAL A 90 -28.40 -0.87 34.65
CA VAL A 90 -28.89 -0.07 35.79
C VAL A 90 -30.16 0.70 35.40
N SER A 91 -30.19 1.28 34.20
CA SER A 91 -31.35 2.02 33.71
C SER A 91 -32.58 1.13 33.49
N GLU A 92 -32.39 -0.11 33.03
CA GLU A 92 -33.46 -1.09 32.82
C GLU A 92 -34.03 -1.55 34.16
N ARG A 93 -33.18 -1.92 35.12
CA ARG A 93 -33.60 -2.27 36.48
C ARG A 93 -34.37 -1.14 37.17
N ARG A 94 -34.00 0.12 36.91
CA ARG A 94 -34.73 1.28 37.42
C ARG A 94 -36.14 1.36 36.82
N LYS A 95 -36.25 1.21 35.49
CA LYS A 95 -37.54 1.22 34.77
C LYS A 95 -38.45 0.07 35.21
N GLU A 96 -37.91 -1.12 35.42
CA GLU A 96 -38.67 -2.29 35.90
C GLU A 96 -39.22 -2.09 37.32
N LYS A 97 -38.44 -1.45 38.20
CA LYS A 97 -38.80 -1.25 39.61
C LYS A 97 -39.52 0.06 39.89
N ASP A 98 -39.66 0.91 38.87
CA ASP A 98 -40.20 2.28 38.97
C ASP A 98 -39.57 3.06 40.15
N THR A 99 -38.23 3.10 40.15
CA THR A 99 -37.44 3.76 41.20
C THR A 99 -36.76 5.03 40.69
N ASP A 100 -36.34 5.89 41.62
CA ASP A 100 -35.53 7.06 41.30
C ASP A 100 -34.14 6.65 40.78
N LYS A 101 -33.49 7.56 40.04
CA LYS A 101 -32.13 7.36 39.54
C LYS A 101 -31.17 7.12 40.69
N THR A 102 -30.33 6.11 40.53
CA THR A 102 -29.26 5.85 41.49
C THR A 102 -28.10 6.83 41.24
N ALA A 103 -27.35 7.19 42.29
CA ALA A 103 -26.15 8.01 42.15
C ALA A 103 -25.10 7.40 41.19
N GLU A 104 -25.12 6.07 41.05
CA GLU A 104 -24.29 5.36 40.08
C GLU A 104 -24.73 5.60 38.63
N GLU A 105 -26.05 5.55 38.36
CA GLU A 105 -26.63 5.85 37.05
C GLU A 105 -26.31 7.27 36.62
N GLU A 106 -26.54 8.26 37.50
CA GLU A 106 -26.24 9.67 37.20
C GLU A 106 -24.75 9.90 36.90
N ARG A 107 -23.85 9.27 37.68
CA ARG A 107 -22.41 9.38 37.44
C ARG A 107 -22.02 8.78 36.08
N LEU A 108 -22.58 7.63 35.73
CA LEU A 108 -22.31 6.98 34.44
C LEU A 108 -22.87 7.82 33.29
N GLU A 109 -24.12 8.29 33.37
CA GLU A 109 -24.73 9.16 32.35
C GLU A 109 -23.93 10.44 32.10
N GLN A 110 -23.31 11.01 33.14
CA GLN A 110 -22.48 12.21 33.01
C GLN A 110 -21.11 11.95 32.38
N GLN A 111 -20.47 10.83 32.70
CA GLN A 111 -19.09 10.53 32.25
C GLN A 111 -19.02 9.81 30.90
N MET A 112 -20.05 9.04 30.54
CA MET A 112 -20.05 8.23 29.32
C MET A 112 -19.90 9.04 28.03
N PRO A 113 -20.56 10.20 27.84
CA PRO A 113 -20.42 10.97 26.60
C PRO A 113 -19.01 11.46 26.34
N GLU A 114 -18.31 11.93 27.40
CA GLU A 114 -16.92 12.37 27.29
C GLU A 114 -16.00 11.18 26.97
N PHE A 115 -16.19 10.06 27.66
CA PHE A 115 -15.40 8.85 27.41
C PHE A 115 -15.63 8.27 26.01
N GLU A 116 -16.85 8.29 25.50
CA GLU A 116 -17.19 7.85 24.13
C GLU A 116 -16.46 8.72 23.09
N ASN A 117 -16.46 10.04 23.28
CA ASN A 117 -15.73 10.96 22.40
C ASN A 117 -14.23 10.70 22.40
N ASP A 118 -13.64 10.51 23.59
CA ASP A 118 -12.22 10.21 23.75
C ASP A 118 -11.85 8.88 23.08
N VAL A 119 -12.67 7.84 23.25
CA VAL A 119 -12.45 6.53 22.63
C VAL A 119 -12.56 6.62 21.11
N GLU A 120 -13.55 7.32 20.56
CA GLU A 120 -13.66 7.53 19.11
C GLU A 120 -12.42 8.25 18.57
N LYS A 121 -12.04 9.37 19.20
CA LYS A 121 -10.90 10.18 18.79
C LYS A 121 -9.61 9.37 18.82
N LEU A 122 -9.31 8.70 19.94
CA LEU A 122 -8.09 7.90 20.09
C LEU A 122 -8.08 6.71 19.14
N THR A 123 -9.24 6.10 18.86
CA THR A 123 -9.38 5.02 17.89
C THR A 123 -9.03 5.49 16.47
N ARG A 124 -9.51 6.66 16.06
CA ARG A 124 -9.17 7.27 14.75
C ARG A 124 -7.70 7.68 14.67
N GLU A 125 -7.14 8.25 15.74
CA GLU A 125 -5.71 8.60 15.79
C GLU A 125 -4.82 7.36 15.72
N ALA A 126 -5.19 6.28 16.39
CA ALA A 126 -4.47 5.01 16.34
C ALA A 126 -4.54 4.34 14.96
N GLU A 127 -5.70 4.40 14.29
CA GLU A 127 -5.84 3.93 12.91
C GLU A 127 -4.90 4.70 11.96
N ARG A 128 -4.86 6.03 12.08
CA ARG A 128 -3.98 6.85 11.24
C ARG A 128 -2.51 6.51 11.48
N ALA A 129 -2.12 6.37 12.75
CA ALA A 129 -0.78 5.98 13.13
C ALA A 129 -0.43 4.57 12.61
N LEU A 130 -1.40 3.64 12.58
CA LEU A 130 -1.22 2.32 11.98
C LEU A 130 -0.91 2.40 10.49
N ARG A 131 -1.71 3.13 9.71
CA ARG A 131 -1.44 3.35 8.28
C ARG A 131 -0.05 3.95 8.05
N GLU A 132 0.31 4.93 8.87
CA GLU A 132 1.63 5.56 8.83
C GLU A 132 2.79 4.57 9.11
N ASN A 133 2.60 3.62 10.04
CA ASN A 133 3.58 2.56 10.30
C ASN A 133 3.65 1.53 9.16
N ILE A 134 2.51 1.20 8.54
CA ILE A 134 2.45 0.32 7.35
C ILE A 134 3.22 0.96 6.18
N ASP A 135 3.01 2.26 5.95
CA ASP A 135 3.71 3.00 4.90
C ASP A 135 5.24 3.00 5.12
N ARG A 136 5.67 3.20 6.37
CA ARG A 136 7.09 3.11 6.74
C ARG A 136 7.66 1.72 6.52
N LYS A 137 6.91 0.65 6.80
CA LYS A 137 7.34 -0.72 6.52
C LYS A 137 7.51 -0.95 5.02
N ALA A 138 6.56 -0.51 4.21
CA ALA A 138 6.65 -0.60 2.75
C ALA A 138 7.87 0.17 2.21
N GLU A 139 8.14 1.37 2.73
CA GLU A 139 9.34 2.12 2.36
C GLU A 139 10.65 1.36 2.70
N LEU A 140 10.72 0.68 3.83
CA LEU A 140 11.89 -0.15 4.18
C LEU A 140 12.06 -1.36 3.27
N GLU A 141 10.96 -2.01 2.88
CA GLU A 141 10.96 -3.14 1.96
C GLU A 141 11.44 -2.71 0.56
N ASP A 142 10.95 -1.57 0.08
CA ASP A 142 11.40 -0.98 -1.18
C ASP A 142 12.87 -0.57 -1.13
N GLU A 143 13.31 0.10 -0.06
CA GLU A 143 14.73 0.48 0.11
C GLU A 143 15.65 -0.74 0.13
N ALA A 144 15.26 -1.83 0.79
CA ALA A 144 16.01 -3.08 0.79
C ALA A 144 16.12 -3.67 -0.62
N SER A 145 15.01 -3.73 -1.35
CA SER A 145 14.98 -4.20 -2.75
C SER A 145 15.87 -3.35 -3.66
N ILE A 146 15.81 -2.02 -3.53
CA ILE A 146 16.65 -1.11 -4.34
C ILE A 146 18.13 -1.33 -4.04
N LEU A 147 18.51 -1.47 -2.77
CA LEU A 147 19.91 -1.71 -2.39
C LEU A 147 20.43 -3.05 -2.91
N GLU A 148 19.59 -4.08 -2.91
CA GLU A 148 19.91 -5.38 -3.51
C GLU A 148 20.17 -5.26 -5.01
N ASP A 149 19.26 -4.62 -5.75
CA ASP A 149 19.38 -4.38 -7.19
C ASP A 149 20.66 -3.61 -7.52
N LEU A 150 20.92 -2.49 -6.81
CA LEU A 150 22.12 -1.68 -7.00
C LEU A 150 23.40 -2.46 -6.70
N SER A 151 23.42 -3.27 -5.63
CA SER A 151 24.57 -4.09 -5.28
C SER A 151 24.86 -5.15 -6.36
N THR A 152 23.81 -5.70 -6.96
CA THR A 152 23.90 -6.68 -8.05
C THR A 152 24.40 -6.01 -9.33
N THR A 153 23.82 -4.89 -9.74
CA THR A 153 24.25 -4.12 -10.92
C THR A 153 25.70 -3.64 -10.79
N ALA A 154 26.10 -3.15 -9.62
CA ALA A 154 27.47 -2.71 -9.38
C ALA A 154 28.48 -3.88 -9.51
N THR A 155 28.08 -5.08 -9.11
CA THR A 155 28.91 -6.29 -9.19
C THR A 155 29.00 -6.81 -10.64
N THR A 156 27.88 -6.86 -11.38
CA THR A 156 27.86 -7.34 -12.77
C THR A 156 28.64 -6.43 -13.70
N ASN A 157 28.49 -5.11 -13.55
CA ASN A 157 29.23 -4.12 -14.36
C ASN A 157 30.74 -4.22 -14.13
N SER A 158 31.19 -4.47 -12.90
CA SER A 158 32.61 -4.70 -12.61
C SER A 158 33.15 -5.98 -13.24
N ILE A 159 32.37 -7.07 -13.27
CA ILE A 159 32.78 -8.33 -13.91
C ILE A 159 32.88 -8.14 -15.43
N ALA A 160 31.95 -7.41 -16.04
CA ALA A 160 31.99 -7.08 -17.46
C ALA A 160 33.24 -6.25 -17.82
N GLN A 161 33.56 -5.23 -17.02
CA GLN A 161 34.74 -4.38 -17.21
C GLN A 161 36.07 -5.14 -17.04
N THR A 162 36.16 -6.06 -16.08
CA THR A 162 37.38 -6.86 -15.89
C THR A 162 37.58 -7.88 -17.02
N ARG A 163 36.50 -8.48 -17.53
CA ARG A 163 36.56 -9.40 -18.69
C ARG A 163 36.95 -8.69 -19.99
N SER A 164 36.42 -7.49 -20.25
CA SER A 164 36.78 -6.71 -21.44
C SER A 164 38.25 -6.27 -21.40
N ALA A 165 38.76 -5.82 -20.24
CA ALA A 165 40.16 -5.47 -20.07
C ALA A 165 41.11 -6.67 -20.31
N ALA A 166 40.76 -7.86 -19.81
CA ALA A 166 41.53 -9.09 -20.02
C ALA A 166 41.53 -9.55 -21.49
N ALA A 167 40.39 -9.43 -22.19
CA ALA A 167 40.27 -9.76 -23.61
C ALA A 167 41.14 -8.85 -24.49
N THR A 168 41.20 -7.55 -24.18
CA THR A 168 42.04 -6.57 -24.89
C THR A 168 43.53 -6.80 -24.65
N GLN A 169 43.94 -7.17 -23.42
CA GLN A 169 45.33 -7.56 -23.15
C GLN A 169 45.75 -8.86 -23.87
N SER A 170 44.85 -9.82 -24.00
CA SER A 170 45.11 -11.08 -24.73
C SER A 170 45.30 -10.84 -26.23
N ARG A 171 44.49 -9.96 -26.85
CA ARG A 171 44.69 -9.56 -28.27
C ARG A 171 46.02 -8.85 -28.50
N ARG A 172 46.45 -7.96 -27.58
CA ARG A 172 47.74 -7.26 -27.68
C ARG A 172 48.93 -8.23 -27.55
N ARG A 173 48.86 -9.24 -26.69
CA ARG A 173 49.92 -10.25 -26.58
C ARG A 173 50.04 -11.12 -27.84
N ARG A 174 48.92 -11.49 -28.45
CA ARG A 174 48.91 -12.32 -29.67
C ARG A 174 49.40 -11.58 -30.93
N ALA A 175 49.27 -10.25 -30.96
CA ALA A 175 49.85 -9.42 -32.02
C ALA A 175 51.38 -9.21 -31.87
N ASN A 176 51.91 -9.32 -30.65
CA ASN A 176 53.34 -9.13 -30.36
C ASN A 176 54.19 -10.40 -30.54
N GLU A 177 53.57 -11.55 -30.85
CA GLU A 177 54.25 -12.85 -31.04
C GLU A 177 54.39 -13.23 -32.53
N VAL A 178 53.87 -12.42 -33.45
CA VAL A 178 53.98 -12.61 -34.91
C VAL A 178 54.68 -11.40 -35.55
N SER A 179 55.93 -11.14 -35.14
CA SER A 179 56.80 -10.18 -35.81
C SER A 179 58.20 -10.78 -35.97
N SER A 180 58.35 -11.55 -37.05
CA SER A 180 59.63 -11.91 -37.65
C SER A 180 59.38 -12.36 -39.10
N ASP A 181 59.01 -11.44 -39.97
CA ASP A 181 59.73 -11.15 -41.21
C ASP A 181 59.06 -10.01 -41.97
N GLU A 182 59.88 -9.32 -42.73
CA GLU A 182 59.75 -8.01 -43.36
C GLU A 182 58.51 -7.79 -44.24
N GLU A 183 57.87 -6.63 -44.14
CA GLU A 183 57.66 -5.68 -45.26
C GLU A 183 56.97 -4.39 -44.76
N GLU A 184 57.56 -3.27 -45.17
CA GLU A 184 57.11 -1.89 -44.99
C GLU A 184 55.78 -1.65 -45.73
N GLU A 185 54.72 -1.22 -45.04
CA GLU A 185 53.84 -0.14 -45.53
C GLU A 185 52.76 0.25 -44.48
N ASN A 186 52.64 1.56 -44.27
CA ASN A 186 51.59 2.28 -43.54
C ASN A 186 51.53 2.13 -42.02
N ALA A 187 52.49 2.78 -41.35
CA ALA A 187 52.27 3.35 -40.03
C ALA A 187 51.25 4.52 -40.10
N ALA A 188 49.97 4.18 -40.19
CA ALA A 188 48.93 5.08 -39.68
C ALA A 188 49.03 5.01 -38.16
N ALA A 189 49.56 6.07 -37.56
CA ALA A 189 49.45 6.29 -36.14
C ALA A 189 47.97 6.16 -35.76
N ASP A 190 47.64 5.08 -35.05
CA ASP A 190 46.40 4.96 -34.28
C ASP A 190 46.53 5.97 -33.13
N GLU A 191 46.33 7.24 -33.47
CA GLU A 191 46.09 8.30 -32.51
C GLU A 191 44.97 7.82 -31.60
N GLY A 192 45.22 7.96 -30.29
CA GLY A 192 44.43 7.37 -29.24
C GLY A 192 42.95 7.42 -29.53
N ASN A 193 42.36 6.25 -29.75
CA ASN A 193 40.95 6.06 -29.50
C ASN A 193 40.76 6.19 -27.97
N GLU A 194 40.70 7.44 -27.49
CA GLU A 194 39.92 7.89 -26.34
C GLU A 194 38.44 7.60 -26.63
N GLY A 195 38.14 6.33 -26.92
CA GLY A 195 36.81 5.89 -27.29
C GLY A 195 35.93 6.01 -26.06
N ASP A 196 35.11 7.04 -26.07
CA ASP A 196 33.89 7.25 -25.27
C ASP A 196 33.86 6.36 -24.04
N GLN A 197 34.54 6.79 -22.96
CA GLN A 197 34.24 6.25 -21.64
C GLN A 197 32.79 6.64 -21.36
N GLU A 198 31.87 5.68 -21.52
CA GLU A 198 30.47 5.87 -21.15
C GLU A 198 30.43 6.54 -19.76
N PRO A 199 29.67 7.63 -19.60
CA PRO A 199 29.68 8.40 -18.37
C PRO A 199 29.33 7.49 -17.19
N VAL A 200 30.16 7.48 -16.15
CA VAL A 200 29.93 6.65 -14.98
C VAL A 200 28.65 7.13 -14.31
N THR A 201 27.63 6.28 -14.31
CA THR A 201 26.36 6.57 -13.66
C THR A 201 26.54 6.64 -12.15
N SER A 202 26.06 7.75 -11.56
CA SER A 202 26.12 7.99 -10.12
C SER A 202 25.20 7.02 -9.39
N ILE A 203 25.78 6.12 -8.57
CA ILE A 203 24.98 5.17 -7.76
C ILE A 203 24.04 5.87 -6.79
N VAL A 204 24.43 7.04 -6.29
CA VAL A 204 23.59 7.80 -5.37
C VAL A 204 22.38 8.38 -6.11
N ASP A 205 22.57 8.85 -7.34
CA ASP A 205 21.46 9.41 -8.13
C ASP A 205 20.54 8.30 -8.65
N THR A 206 21.10 7.16 -9.08
CA THR A 206 20.28 5.99 -9.42
C THR A 206 19.50 5.48 -8.22
N PHE A 207 20.08 5.47 -7.00
CA PHE A 207 19.36 5.14 -5.78
C PHE A 207 18.18 6.09 -5.52
N ARG A 208 18.41 7.41 -5.65
CA ARG A 208 17.37 8.43 -5.45
C ARG A 208 16.26 8.29 -6.49
N GLU A 209 16.60 8.04 -7.74
CA GLU A 209 15.66 7.84 -8.83
C GLU A 209 14.81 6.58 -8.61
N LEU A 210 15.43 5.44 -8.29
CA LEU A 210 14.73 4.19 -8.00
C LEU A 210 13.82 4.32 -6.77
N ARG A 211 14.28 5.00 -5.71
CA ARG A 211 13.46 5.29 -4.53
C ARG A 211 12.28 6.19 -4.86
N ALA A 212 12.47 7.23 -5.68
CA ALA A 212 11.39 8.10 -6.11
C ALA A 212 10.36 7.34 -6.96
N LYS A 213 10.83 6.45 -7.85
CA LYS A 213 9.99 5.59 -8.68
C LYS A 213 9.16 4.64 -7.83
N LYS A 214 9.78 3.89 -6.92
CA LYS A 214 9.09 2.99 -5.98
C LYS A 214 8.06 3.71 -5.12
N ARG A 215 8.41 4.88 -4.58
CA ARG A 215 7.47 5.73 -3.85
C ARG A 215 6.29 6.16 -4.70
N ALA A 216 6.51 6.54 -5.96
CA ALA A 216 5.43 6.91 -6.87
C ALA A 216 4.51 5.72 -7.21
N GLU A 217 5.09 4.54 -7.44
CA GLU A 217 4.35 3.29 -7.62
C GLU A 217 3.48 2.97 -6.40
N TYR A 218 4.06 3.02 -5.20
CA TYR A 218 3.36 2.78 -3.94
C TYR A 218 2.24 3.80 -3.68
N ASN A 219 2.50 5.08 -3.91
CA ASN A 219 1.51 6.15 -3.76
C ASN A 219 0.39 6.08 -4.82
N GLY A 220 0.65 5.44 -5.97
CA GLY A 220 -0.34 5.21 -7.01
C GLY A 220 -1.29 4.05 -6.71
N LEU A 221 -1.00 3.24 -5.69
CA LEU A 221 -1.90 2.16 -5.25
C LEU A 221 -3.15 2.72 -4.60
N SER A 222 -4.28 2.02 -4.78
CA SER A 222 -5.51 2.37 -4.07
C SER A 222 -5.36 2.12 -2.58
N VAL A 223 -6.16 2.83 -1.78
CA VAL A 223 -6.19 2.67 -0.30
C VAL A 223 -6.51 1.21 0.09
N HIS A 224 -7.42 0.58 -0.65
CA HIS A 224 -7.73 -0.85 -0.49
C HIS A 224 -6.51 -1.75 -0.77
N GLN A 225 -5.73 -1.47 -1.81
CA GLN A 225 -4.52 -2.24 -2.12
C GLN A 225 -3.45 -2.06 -1.04
N ARG A 226 -3.29 -0.84 -0.51
CA ARG A 226 -2.27 -0.53 0.51
C ARG A 226 -2.62 -1.12 1.88
N TYR A 227 -3.89 -1.06 2.27
CA TYR A 227 -4.31 -1.37 3.63
C TYR A 227 -5.35 -2.48 3.72
N GLY A 228 -6.36 -2.50 2.83
CA GLY A 228 -7.41 -3.53 2.86
C GLY A 228 -6.89 -4.96 2.68
N LEU A 229 -5.81 -5.12 1.90
CA LEU A 229 -5.11 -6.40 1.70
C LEU A 229 -3.94 -6.62 2.67
N ASN A 230 -3.63 -5.66 3.53
CA ASN A 230 -2.49 -5.74 4.43
C ASN A 230 -2.85 -6.49 5.72
N ASN A 231 -2.12 -7.56 6.05
CA ASN A 231 -2.37 -8.39 7.22
C ASN A 231 -2.35 -7.62 8.55
N ASP A 232 -1.48 -6.61 8.68
CA ASP A 232 -1.41 -5.79 9.90
C ASP A 232 -2.67 -4.96 10.08
N TYR A 233 -3.16 -4.36 8.98
CA TYR A 233 -4.40 -3.58 9.00
C TYR A 233 -5.62 -4.48 9.23
N VAL A 234 -5.68 -5.63 8.56
CA VAL A 234 -6.72 -6.65 8.77
C VAL A 234 -6.75 -7.10 10.23
N GLY A 235 -5.58 -7.33 10.84
CA GLY A 235 -5.45 -7.71 12.25
C GLY A 235 -5.97 -6.62 13.19
N PHE A 236 -5.57 -5.37 12.97
CA PHE A 236 -6.08 -4.23 13.73
C PHE A 236 -7.60 -4.08 13.61
N LYS A 237 -8.14 -4.16 12.38
CA LYS A 237 -9.57 -3.99 12.14
C LYS A 237 -10.40 -5.06 12.83
N LYS A 238 -9.92 -6.31 12.84
CA LYS A 238 -10.52 -7.42 13.59
C LYS A 238 -10.53 -7.14 15.09
N LEU A 239 -9.37 -6.77 15.66
CA LEU A 239 -9.25 -6.48 17.10
C LEU A 239 -10.17 -5.34 17.55
N TRP A 240 -10.20 -4.25 16.77
CA TRP A 240 -11.10 -3.14 17.02
C TRP A 240 -12.57 -3.58 16.93
N HIS A 241 -12.95 -4.28 15.86
CA HIS A 241 -14.33 -4.69 15.63
C HIS A 241 -14.83 -5.67 16.70
N GLU A 242 -14.04 -6.65 17.10
CA GLU A 242 -14.39 -7.58 18.20
C GLU A 242 -14.58 -6.82 19.53
N ALA A 243 -13.67 -5.89 19.83
CA ALA A 243 -13.74 -5.04 21.01
C ALA A 243 -14.88 -4.01 20.99
N ALA A 244 -15.42 -3.69 19.81
CA ALA A 244 -16.47 -2.70 19.64
C ALA A 244 -17.86 -3.34 19.49
N ALA A 245 -18.01 -4.32 18.58
CA ALA A 245 -19.28 -4.99 18.29
C ALA A 245 -19.69 -6.09 19.28
N GLY A 246 -18.70 -6.80 19.86
CA GLY A 246 -18.90 -7.82 20.89
C GLY A 246 -19.17 -9.20 20.30
N GLU A 247 -19.34 -10.21 21.16
CA GLU A 247 -19.54 -11.60 20.73
C GLU A 247 -20.85 -11.79 19.92
N ASP A 248 -21.90 -11.05 20.29
CA ASP A 248 -23.21 -11.06 19.61
C ASP A 248 -23.33 -9.98 18.52
N GLY A 249 -22.22 -9.32 18.19
CA GLY A 249 -22.16 -8.28 17.18
C GLY A 249 -22.33 -8.83 15.76
N PRO A 250 -22.71 -7.98 14.78
CA PRO A 250 -22.67 -8.38 13.38
C PRO A 250 -21.25 -8.80 12.96
N PRO A 251 -21.08 -9.63 11.93
CA PRO A 251 -19.75 -9.99 11.46
C PRO A 251 -18.99 -8.77 10.89
N LEU A 252 -17.66 -8.79 11.01
CA LEU A 252 -16.80 -7.77 10.41
C LEU A 252 -17.10 -7.63 8.90
N PRO A 253 -17.38 -6.41 8.40
CA PRO A 253 -17.59 -6.17 6.97
C PRO A 253 -16.39 -6.58 6.13
N ASP A 254 -16.65 -6.87 4.85
CA ASP A 254 -15.58 -7.16 3.88
C ASP A 254 -14.61 -5.98 3.74
N ALA A 255 -13.33 -6.27 3.45
CA ALA A 255 -12.27 -5.28 3.35
C ALA A 255 -12.54 -4.21 2.29
N SER A 256 -13.32 -4.54 1.25
CA SER A 256 -13.77 -3.59 0.23
C SER A 256 -14.62 -2.43 0.77
N ARG A 257 -15.19 -2.58 1.97
CA ARG A 257 -16.05 -1.56 2.62
C ARG A 257 -15.36 -0.80 3.74
N TRP A 258 -14.08 -1.08 4.01
CA TRP A 258 -13.39 -0.45 5.14
C TRP A 258 -12.98 1.00 4.89
N PHE A 259 -13.05 1.45 3.65
CA PHE A 259 -12.65 2.79 3.24
C PHE A 259 -13.76 3.42 2.40
N ASP A 260 -14.00 4.70 2.60
CA ASP A 260 -14.90 5.49 1.78
C ASP A 260 -14.24 5.91 0.45
N SER A 261 -14.99 6.64 -0.39
CA SER A 261 -14.50 7.17 -1.66
C SER A 261 -13.36 8.18 -1.52
N ASN A 262 -13.21 8.79 -0.34
CA ASN A 262 -12.12 9.71 -0.02
C ASN A 262 -10.87 8.97 0.51
N GLY A 263 -10.96 7.65 0.72
CA GLY A 263 -9.88 6.85 1.30
C GLY A 263 -9.80 6.94 2.83
N GLU A 264 -10.81 7.51 3.48
CA GLU A 264 -10.91 7.54 4.94
C GLU A 264 -11.50 6.22 5.44
N PRO A 265 -10.99 5.70 6.57
CA PRO A 265 -11.48 4.46 7.14
C PRO A 265 -12.90 4.65 7.70
N ASP A 266 -13.79 3.72 7.37
CA ASP A 266 -15.07 3.62 8.07
C ASP A 266 -14.85 3.02 9.46
N MET A 267 -14.81 3.87 10.48
CA MET A 267 -14.67 3.49 11.88
C MET A 267 -16.01 3.44 12.62
N THR A 268 -17.11 3.19 11.90
CA THR A 268 -18.43 2.97 12.50
C THR A 268 -18.69 1.49 12.76
N ILE A 269 -19.30 1.18 13.91
CA ILE A 269 -19.78 -0.18 14.19
C ILE A 269 -21.15 -0.31 13.50
N PRO A 270 -21.35 -1.29 12.61
CA PRO A 270 -22.67 -1.54 12.06
C PRO A 270 -23.65 -1.83 13.22
N SER A 271 -24.70 -1.02 13.35
CA SER A 271 -25.77 -1.32 14.31
C SER A 271 -26.47 -2.62 13.92
N ARG A 272 -26.92 -3.41 14.91
CA ARG A 272 -27.73 -4.63 14.67
C ARG A 272 -28.98 -4.32 13.82
N ASP A 273 -29.51 -3.09 13.92
CA ASP A 273 -30.69 -2.64 13.16
C ASP A 273 -30.36 -2.15 11.73
N ALA A 274 -29.11 -1.80 11.45
CA ALA A 274 -28.68 -1.28 10.14
C ALA A 274 -28.61 -2.34 9.03
N GLN A 275 -28.74 -3.63 9.38
CA GLN A 275 -28.85 -4.70 8.39
C GLN A 275 -30.25 -4.81 7.74
N ASN A 276 -31.24 -4.04 8.21
CA ASN A 276 -32.61 -4.09 7.69
C ASN A 276 -33.23 -2.73 7.32
N GLY A 277 -32.43 -1.68 7.13
CA GLY A 277 -32.95 -0.32 6.90
C GLY A 277 -32.22 0.45 5.80
N SER A 278 -32.86 0.51 4.63
CA SER A 278 -32.82 1.57 3.61
C SER A 278 -31.69 2.62 3.72
N PHE A 279 -30.66 2.48 2.88
CA PHE A 279 -29.86 3.62 2.43
C PHE A 279 -30.43 4.09 1.09
N ASP A 280 -31.00 5.30 1.10
CA ASP A 280 -31.52 6.01 -0.07
C ASP A 280 -30.38 6.79 -0.74
N ASP A 281 -30.22 6.51 -2.03
CA ASP A 281 -29.57 7.20 -3.16
C ASP A 281 -28.39 8.17 -2.93
N ASP A 282 -27.22 7.83 -3.51
CA ASP A 282 -26.87 8.21 -4.90
C ASP A 282 -25.44 7.74 -5.26
N GLU A 283 -25.31 7.01 -6.38
CA GLU A 283 -24.09 6.76 -7.18
C GLU A 283 -22.95 5.88 -6.60
N GLU A 284 -23.14 4.56 -6.63
CA GLU A 284 -22.29 3.59 -7.39
C GLU A 284 -22.82 2.17 -7.08
N VAL A 285 -23.45 1.51 -8.06
CA VAL A 285 -23.82 0.09 -7.95
C VAL A 285 -22.53 -0.73 -7.96
N ALA A 286 -21.91 -0.85 -6.79
CA ALA A 286 -20.90 -1.86 -6.51
C ALA A 286 -21.63 -3.21 -6.44
N VAL A 287 -21.21 -4.15 -7.26
CA VAL A 287 -21.80 -5.50 -7.35
C VAL A 287 -21.68 -6.20 -5.99
N SER A 288 -22.74 -6.08 -5.19
CA SER A 288 -22.91 -6.88 -3.98
C SER A 288 -23.09 -8.33 -4.43
N ARG A 289 -22.12 -9.20 -4.16
CA ARG A 289 -22.14 -10.67 -4.29
C ARG A 289 -23.09 -11.19 -5.38
N GLU A 290 -22.53 -11.63 -6.50
CA GLU A 290 -23.31 -12.33 -7.53
C GLU A 290 -24.01 -13.56 -6.91
N ASN A 291 -25.30 -13.42 -6.59
CA ASN A 291 -26.12 -14.53 -6.11
C ASN A 291 -26.60 -15.30 -7.34
N ILE A 292 -25.71 -16.15 -7.86
CA ILE A 292 -26.06 -17.07 -8.93
C ILE A 292 -26.86 -18.21 -8.30
N SER A 293 -28.16 -18.22 -8.53
CA SER A 293 -29.00 -19.37 -8.20
C SER A 293 -28.49 -20.59 -8.98
N LEU A 294 -28.13 -21.65 -8.25
CA LEU A 294 -27.83 -22.96 -8.85
C LEU A 294 -29.11 -23.69 -9.31
N ASN A 295 -30.28 -23.14 -8.98
CA ASN A 295 -31.57 -23.67 -9.40
C ASN A 295 -31.98 -23.08 -10.76
N CYS A 296 -32.50 -23.94 -11.63
CA CYS A 296 -33.00 -23.58 -12.94
C CYS A 296 -34.25 -22.70 -12.81
N PRO A 297 -34.31 -21.52 -13.46
CA PRO A 297 -35.51 -20.67 -13.43
C PRO A 297 -36.78 -21.32 -13.99
N LEU A 298 -36.65 -22.36 -14.84
CA LEU A 298 -37.78 -23.08 -15.45
C LEU A 298 -38.31 -24.23 -14.57
N THR A 299 -37.41 -24.99 -13.92
CA THR A 299 -37.80 -26.19 -13.14
C THR A 299 -37.80 -25.95 -11.64
N LEU A 300 -37.18 -24.86 -11.17
CA LEU A 300 -36.94 -24.53 -9.76
C LEU A 300 -36.08 -25.57 -9.02
N LEU A 301 -35.51 -26.54 -9.74
CA LEU A 301 -34.61 -27.58 -9.23
C LEU A 301 -33.15 -27.21 -9.50
N PRO A 302 -32.18 -27.72 -8.71
CA PRO A 302 -30.76 -27.61 -9.02
C PRO A 302 -30.44 -28.08 -10.45
N MET A 303 -29.65 -27.29 -11.18
CA MET A 303 -29.23 -27.61 -12.55
C MET A 303 -28.14 -28.70 -12.55
N ASN A 304 -28.29 -29.70 -13.41
CA ASN A 304 -27.28 -30.72 -13.69
C ASN A 304 -26.49 -30.39 -14.97
N GLU A 305 -27.17 -29.94 -16.03
CA GLU A 305 -26.54 -29.51 -17.29
C GLU A 305 -26.94 -28.05 -17.60
N PRO A 306 -26.18 -27.05 -17.09
CA PRO A 306 -26.48 -25.65 -17.29
C PRO A 306 -26.18 -25.22 -18.73
N TYR A 307 -27.20 -24.71 -19.42
CA TYR A 307 -27.12 -24.18 -20.79
C TYR A 307 -27.42 -22.69 -20.78
N ARG A 308 -26.56 -21.92 -21.46
CA ARG A 308 -26.67 -20.47 -21.57
C ARG A 308 -26.96 -20.06 -23.02
N SER A 309 -27.72 -18.98 -23.17
CA SER A 309 -27.91 -18.34 -24.48
C SER A 309 -26.76 -17.40 -24.83
N ARG A 310 -26.39 -17.33 -26.10
CA ARG A 310 -25.42 -16.33 -26.60
C ARG A 310 -25.95 -14.90 -26.57
N LYS A 311 -27.27 -14.72 -26.49
CA LYS A 311 -27.93 -13.40 -26.57
C LYS A 311 -28.28 -12.80 -25.20
N CYS A 312 -28.34 -13.61 -24.15
CA CYS A 312 -28.67 -13.15 -22.79
C CYS A 312 -27.91 -13.97 -21.74
N PRO A 313 -27.60 -13.39 -20.56
CA PRO A 313 -26.83 -14.08 -19.52
C PRO A 313 -27.60 -15.18 -18.76
N HIS A 314 -28.85 -15.47 -19.12
CA HIS A 314 -29.67 -16.47 -18.42
C HIS A 314 -29.24 -17.91 -18.71
N VAL A 315 -29.22 -18.71 -17.64
CA VAL A 315 -28.81 -20.11 -17.61
C VAL A 315 -30.00 -20.98 -17.23
N PHE A 316 -30.19 -22.09 -17.94
CA PHE A 316 -31.29 -23.02 -17.73
C PHE A 316 -30.78 -24.46 -17.75
N GLU A 317 -31.53 -25.38 -17.15
CA GLU A 317 -31.32 -26.81 -17.34
C GLU A 317 -31.58 -27.19 -18.80
N LYS A 318 -30.64 -27.93 -19.42
CA LYS A 318 -30.71 -28.33 -20.84
C LYS A 318 -32.03 -28.98 -21.23
N ALA A 319 -32.49 -29.99 -20.48
CA ALA A 319 -33.73 -30.70 -20.82
C ALA A 319 -34.94 -29.74 -20.82
N ALA A 320 -35.01 -28.85 -19.84
CA ALA A 320 -36.11 -27.90 -19.69
C ALA A 320 -36.13 -26.83 -20.79
N ILE A 321 -34.96 -26.30 -21.17
CA ILE A 321 -34.90 -25.25 -22.21
C ILE A 321 -35.10 -25.82 -23.62
N LEU A 322 -34.68 -27.07 -23.86
CA LEU A 322 -34.92 -27.75 -25.13
C LEU A 322 -36.39 -28.14 -25.31
N ASP A 323 -37.08 -28.56 -24.24
CA ASP A 323 -38.52 -28.82 -24.28
C ASP A 323 -39.34 -27.53 -24.45
N TYR A 324 -38.85 -26.42 -23.91
CA TYR A 324 -39.48 -25.10 -24.04
C TYR A 324 -39.32 -24.51 -25.46
N LEU A 325 -38.19 -24.76 -26.12
CA LEU A 325 -37.91 -24.23 -27.46
C LEU A 325 -38.57 -25.09 -28.55
N PRO A 326 -39.29 -24.48 -29.52
CA PRO A 326 -39.91 -25.23 -30.59
C PRO A 326 -38.84 -25.64 -31.61
N LEU A 327 -39.03 -26.81 -32.24
CA LEU A 327 -38.18 -27.31 -33.32
C LEU A 327 -38.07 -26.34 -34.51
N ARG A 328 -39.03 -25.42 -34.67
CA ARG A 328 -39.00 -24.29 -35.62
C ARG A 328 -39.77 -23.10 -35.03
N GLY A 329 -39.12 -21.93 -34.98
CA GLY A 329 -39.74 -20.67 -34.55
C GLY A 329 -38.82 -19.85 -33.65
N GLU A 330 -39.12 -18.55 -33.52
CA GLU A 330 -38.42 -17.66 -32.58
C GLU A 330 -39.28 -17.53 -31.32
N LEU A 331 -38.79 -18.08 -30.20
CA LEU A 331 -39.37 -17.80 -28.89
C LEU A 331 -38.48 -16.85 -28.10
N GLN A 332 -39.15 -16.08 -27.26
CA GLN A 332 -38.54 -15.19 -26.28
C GLN A 332 -37.90 -16.01 -25.15
N CYS A 333 -36.84 -15.47 -24.57
CA CYS A 333 -36.23 -16.03 -23.38
C CYS A 333 -37.26 -16.25 -22.25
N PRO A 334 -37.33 -17.44 -21.64
CA PRO A 334 -38.29 -17.71 -20.56
C PRO A 334 -37.98 -16.97 -19.25
N GLN A 335 -36.82 -16.32 -19.13
CA GLN A 335 -36.52 -15.50 -17.97
C GLN A 335 -37.47 -14.31 -17.92
N THR A 336 -38.14 -14.14 -16.78
CA THR A 336 -39.01 -12.99 -16.51
C THR A 336 -38.27 -11.68 -16.79
N GLY A 337 -38.84 -10.84 -17.64
CA GLY A 337 -38.28 -9.54 -18.02
C GLY A 337 -37.24 -9.55 -19.16
N CYS A 338 -36.87 -10.71 -19.72
CA CYS A 338 -35.93 -10.77 -20.85
C CYS A 338 -36.66 -10.71 -22.20
N SER A 339 -36.33 -9.74 -23.07
CA SER A 339 -36.95 -9.55 -24.39
C SER A 339 -36.20 -10.21 -25.56
N GLN A 340 -35.14 -10.98 -25.28
CA GLN A 340 -34.31 -11.60 -26.32
C GLN A 340 -35.03 -12.76 -27.00
N VAL A 341 -35.08 -12.73 -28.33
CA VAL A 341 -35.66 -13.76 -29.19
C VAL A 341 -34.58 -14.57 -29.92
N SER A 342 -34.93 -15.81 -30.28
CA SER A 342 -34.07 -16.78 -30.98
C SER A 342 -32.80 -17.15 -30.18
N LEU A 343 -32.97 -17.96 -29.13
CA LEU A 343 -31.89 -18.40 -28.27
C LEU A 343 -30.94 -19.35 -29.01
N SER A 344 -29.67 -18.96 -29.14
CA SER A 344 -28.59 -19.86 -29.56
C SER A 344 -27.92 -20.39 -28.30
N LEU A 345 -28.16 -21.66 -27.97
CA LEU A 345 -27.72 -22.26 -26.72
C LEU A 345 -26.35 -22.94 -26.83
N TYR A 346 -25.57 -22.87 -25.76
CA TYR A 346 -24.34 -23.62 -25.58
C TYR A 346 -24.17 -24.01 -24.10
N LEU A 347 -23.34 -25.00 -23.83
CA LEU A 347 -23.03 -25.44 -22.46
C LEU A 347 -22.32 -24.30 -21.72
N ALA A 348 -22.87 -23.90 -20.57
CA ALA A 348 -22.42 -22.77 -19.77
C ALA A 348 -21.18 -23.09 -18.94
#